data_AF-A0A2T0GZK2-F1
#
_entry.id   AF-A0A2T0GZK2-F1
#
_cell.length_a   1.000
_cell.length_b   1.000
_cell.length_c   1.000
_cell.angle_alpha   90.00
_cell.angle_beta   90.00
_cell.angle_gamma   90.00
#
_symmetry.space_group_name_H-M   'P 1'
#
loop_
_entity.id
_entity.type
_entity.pdbx_description
1 polymer ?
#
loop_
_entity_poly.entity_id
_entity_poly.type
_entity_poly.pdbx_seq_one_letter_code
_entity_poly.pdbx_strand_id
1 'polypeptide(L)'
;MADPFTDGVHGARTHTTPDGSTERITRSLAAAKLDEVPELAQRLMSAIFTDNPEWTDYSPVPREDLWEGCANYLARVLDILSGRVARSEDDSVAAAIGRRRAEQGVPLEVMLRTFRLGGRIVWEALVDQAHADRVDPDAVLGAATAMWTVIDGLSSALSTSYRNTELEQLRSDDQRRHALVEDLLGGRARDTAFAQRTAKELDLPTSGPYLVVVAEMTADGSFALRGQQAALSALHIRSVWQVRADTFVGLVALEQHEEATALSALRQLVRGRVGASPVVRGLAEVGVGHELAVTALGTSPRGAVELVSLGQRYPEALLVQSPDLAQRLLDEHLGAVLALQPKERDMLLETLSAWLEENCSTANAAVRLHCHRNTVLNRLHRITTLIGRPLHGRDSYVALSLALSALRMRSEG
;
A
#
# COMPACT_ATOMS: atom_id res chain seq x y z
N MET A 1 30.63 -19.10 64.98
CA MET A 1 30.10 -18.13 65.96
C MET A 1 28.60 -18.05 65.67
N ALA A 2 27.80 -19.08 66.00
CA ALA A 2 27.29 -19.43 67.34
C ALA A 2 26.62 -18.21 67.99
N ASP A 3 25.34 -18.21 68.36
CA ASP A 3 24.66 -19.21 69.19
C ASP A 3 23.10 -19.02 69.15
N PRO A 4 22.26 -19.67 69.99
CA PRO A 4 21.30 -20.71 69.59
C PRO A 4 19.86 -20.42 70.11
N PHE A 5 18.90 -21.32 69.88
CA PHE A 5 17.91 -21.81 70.87
C PHE A 5 16.75 -22.54 70.15
N THR A 6 16.95 -23.85 70.11
CA THR A 6 16.02 -24.97 70.26
C THR A 6 14.58 -24.72 70.75
N ASP A 7 13.68 -25.34 69.99
CA ASP A 7 12.61 -26.29 70.36
C ASP A 7 11.43 -25.88 71.26
N GLY A 8 10.24 -26.13 70.70
CA GLY A 8 8.95 -26.08 71.36
C GLY A 8 7.80 -26.59 70.49
N VAL A 9 7.87 -27.88 70.14
CA VAL A 9 6.83 -28.80 69.61
C VAL A 9 5.39 -28.28 69.64
N HIS A 10 4.67 -28.30 68.50
CA HIS A 10 3.28 -28.78 68.44
C HIS A 10 2.80 -29.11 67.01
N GLY A 11 2.46 -30.39 66.83
CA GLY A 11 1.42 -30.84 65.89
C GLY A 11 1.75 -30.78 64.41
N ALA A 12 2.25 -31.89 63.87
CA ALA A 12 2.13 -32.21 62.45
C ALA A 12 0.64 -32.31 62.09
N ARG A 13 0.03 -31.18 61.75
CA ARG A 13 -1.15 -31.14 60.88
C ARG A 13 -0.61 -31.03 59.47
N THR A 14 -0.73 -32.10 58.70
CA THR A 14 -0.56 -32.07 57.25
C THR A 14 -1.57 -31.09 56.68
N HIS A 15 -1.16 -29.84 56.52
CA HIS A 15 -1.85 -28.85 55.70
C HIS A 15 -1.72 -29.30 54.25
N THR A 16 -2.68 -30.11 53.79
CA THR A 16 -2.96 -30.24 52.36
C THR A 16 -3.37 -28.86 51.89
N THR A 17 -2.56 -28.24 51.04
CA THR A 17 -2.89 -26.93 50.45
C THR A 17 -4.20 -27.04 49.65
N PRO A 18 -5.17 -26.12 49.83
CA PRO A 18 -6.48 -26.14 49.14
C PRO A 18 -6.40 -26.16 47.59
N ASP A 19 -5.25 -25.75 47.06
CA ASP A 19 -4.99 -25.60 45.63
C ASP A 19 -4.93 -26.95 44.90
N GLY A 20 -4.29 -27.97 45.50
CA GLY A 20 -4.10 -29.28 44.87
C GLY A 20 -5.32 -30.21 44.91
N SER A 21 -6.32 -29.96 45.76
CA SER A 21 -7.60 -30.67 45.73
C SER A 21 -8.51 -30.14 44.63
N THR A 22 -8.57 -28.82 44.48
CA THR A 22 -9.43 -28.13 43.52
C THR A 22 -8.98 -28.41 42.09
N GLU A 23 -7.67 -28.43 41.85
CA GLU A 23 -7.11 -28.79 40.54
C GLU A 23 -7.44 -30.24 40.16
N ARG A 24 -7.30 -31.21 41.08
CA ARG A 24 -7.65 -32.62 40.82
C ARG A 24 -9.13 -32.82 40.51
N ILE A 25 -10.00 -32.10 41.22
CA ILE A 25 -11.45 -32.12 40.98
C ILE A 25 -11.76 -31.56 39.60
N THR A 26 -11.22 -30.38 39.27
CA THR A 26 -11.39 -29.76 37.94
C THR A 26 -10.95 -30.71 36.83
N ARG A 27 -9.80 -31.36 37.00
CA ARG A 27 -9.28 -32.31 36.01
C ARG A 27 -10.20 -33.53 35.85
N SER A 28 -10.72 -34.07 36.95
CA SER A 28 -11.63 -35.22 36.94
C SER A 28 -12.95 -34.90 36.25
N LEU A 29 -13.56 -33.76 36.58
CA LEU A 29 -14.82 -33.31 35.97
C LEU A 29 -14.66 -33.07 34.47
N ALA A 30 -13.59 -32.41 34.06
CA ALA A 30 -13.30 -32.17 32.64
C ALA A 30 -13.03 -33.47 31.87
N ALA A 31 -12.28 -34.40 32.47
CA ALA A 31 -11.99 -35.69 31.84
C ALA A 31 -13.26 -36.53 31.63
N ALA A 32 -14.22 -36.47 32.54
CA ALA A 32 -15.50 -37.17 32.42
C ALA A 32 -16.38 -36.66 31.26
N LYS A 33 -16.15 -35.43 30.80
CA LYS A 33 -16.96 -34.79 29.73
C LYS A 33 -16.35 -34.87 28.34
N LEU A 34 -15.14 -35.44 28.19
CA LEU A 34 -14.48 -35.55 26.89
C LEU A 34 -15.23 -36.46 25.91
N ASP A 35 -15.84 -37.54 26.40
CA ASP A 35 -16.63 -38.45 25.55
C ASP A 35 -17.98 -37.83 25.13
N GLU A 36 -18.44 -36.77 25.81
CA GLU A 36 -19.70 -36.06 25.55
C GLU A 36 -19.51 -34.83 24.61
N VAL A 37 -18.30 -34.61 24.08
CA VAL A 37 -18.02 -33.47 23.18
C VAL A 37 -18.99 -33.41 21.97
N PRO A 38 -19.34 -34.51 21.29
CA PRO A 38 -20.29 -34.47 20.18
C PRO A 38 -21.66 -33.91 20.58
N GLU A 39 -22.18 -34.31 21.75
CA GLU A 39 -23.45 -33.82 22.30
C GLU A 39 -23.35 -32.34 22.70
N LEU A 40 -22.25 -31.94 23.35
CA LEU A 40 -22.00 -30.54 23.71
C LEU A 40 -21.86 -29.65 22.46
N ALA A 41 -21.23 -30.15 21.39
CA ALA A 41 -21.12 -29.46 20.12
C ALA A 41 -22.50 -29.29 19.46
N GLN A 42 -23.38 -30.29 19.55
CA GLN A 42 -24.74 -30.18 19.05
C GLN A 42 -25.59 -29.18 19.86
N ARG A 43 -25.40 -29.11 21.19
CA ARG A 43 -25.97 -28.06 22.04
C ARG A 43 -25.48 -26.69 21.61
N LEU A 44 -24.17 -26.52 21.41
CA LEU A 44 -23.58 -25.27 20.96
C LEU A 44 -24.11 -24.85 19.58
N MET A 45 -24.19 -25.77 18.62
CA MET A 45 -24.81 -25.50 17.32
C MET A 45 -26.24 -25.02 17.45
N SER A 46 -27.05 -25.67 18.29
CA SER A 46 -28.44 -25.26 18.51
C SER A 46 -28.54 -23.87 19.13
N ALA A 47 -27.69 -23.59 20.12
CA ALA A 47 -27.63 -22.30 20.79
C ALA A 47 -27.10 -21.18 19.86
N ILE A 48 -26.15 -21.46 18.97
CA ILE A 48 -25.68 -20.52 17.94
C ILE A 48 -26.86 -20.05 17.08
N PHE A 49 -27.66 -20.97 16.54
CA PHE A 49 -28.77 -20.60 15.66
C PHE A 49 -30.01 -20.04 16.39
N THR A 50 -30.12 -20.24 17.71
CA THR A 50 -31.24 -19.73 18.51
C THR A 50 -30.92 -18.38 19.13
N ASP A 51 -29.71 -18.23 19.69
CA ASP A 51 -29.29 -17.07 20.49
C ASP A 51 -28.41 -16.10 19.70
N ASN A 52 -27.96 -16.45 18.49
CA ASN A 52 -27.10 -15.60 17.67
C ASN A 52 -27.64 -15.50 16.22
N PRO A 53 -28.67 -14.67 15.99
CA PRO A 53 -29.28 -14.50 14.67
C PRO A 53 -28.30 -13.97 13.62
N GLU A 54 -27.15 -13.40 14.02
CA GLU A 54 -26.10 -12.99 13.09
C GLU A 54 -25.56 -14.20 12.28
N TRP A 55 -25.64 -15.43 12.79
CA TRP A 55 -25.23 -16.63 12.05
C TRP A 55 -26.18 -17.07 10.93
N THR A 56 -27.40 -16.51 10.81
CA THR A 56 -28.38 -16.97 9.82
C THR A 56 -28.07 -16.55 8.38
N ASP A 57 -27.16 -15.58 8.17
CA ASP A 57 -26.82 -15.04 6.83
C ASP A 57 -25.47 -15.53 6.26
N TYR A 58 -24.69 -16.36 6.98
CA TYR A 58 -23.36 -16.77 6.51
C TYR A 58 -23.40 -18.04 5.63
N SER A 59 -23.83 -17.86 4.37
CA SER A 59 -23.68 -18.87 3.31
C SER A 59 -22.25 -19.42 3.08
N PRO A 60 -21.13 -18.72 3.39
CA PRO A 60 -19.78 -19.24 3.15
C PRO A 60 -19.29 -20.31 4.14
N VAL A 61 -19.98 -20.55 5.25
CA VAL A 61 -19.56 -21.53 6.27
C VAL A 61 -20.43 -22.78 6.18
N PRO A 62 -19.93 -23.92 5.67
CA PRO A 62 -20.67 -25.16 5.69
C PRO A 62 -21.03 -25.58 7.12
N ARG A 63 -22.25 -26.11 7.32
CA ARG A 63 -22.72 -26.54 8.66
C ARG A 63 -21.80 -27.58 9.32
N GLU A 64 -21.22 -28.47 8.52
CA GLU A 64 -20.26 -29.48 8.96
C GLU A 64 -18.96 -28.84 9.45
N ASP A 65 -18.39 -27.89 8.70
CA ASP A 65 -17.19 -27.14 9.12
C ASP A 65 -17.44 -26.27 10.37
N LEU A 66 -18.66 -25.75 10.54
CA LEU A 66 -19.04 -25.07 11.79
C LEU A 66 -19.07 -26.04 12.98
N TRP A 67 -19.67 -27.21 12.79
CA TRP A 67 -19.75 -28.25 13.82
C TRP A 67 -18.35 -28.75 14.21
N GLU A 68 -17.47 -29.01 13.24
CA GLU A 68 -16.07 -29.40 13.51
C GLU A 68 -15.34 -28.33 14.33
N GLY A 69 -15.49 -27.05 13.97
CA GLY A 69 -14.92 -25.94 14.75
C GLY A 69 -15.45 -25.89 16.19
N CYS A 70 -16.75 -26.12 16.39
CA CYS A 70 -17.37 -26.20 17.71
C CYS A 70 -16.84 -27.38 18.53
N ALA A 71 -16.80 -28.58 17.95
CA ALA A 71 -16.31 -29.78 18.60
C ALA A 71 -14.84 -29.64 19.00
N ASN A 72 -13.99 -29.13 18.08
CA ASN A 72 -12.58 -28.89 18.34
C ASN A 72 -12.36 -27.86 19.45
N TYR A 73 -13.15 -26.78 19.48
CA TYR A 73 -13.10 -25.80 20.55
C TYR A 73 -13.46 -26.40 21.92
N LEU A 74 -14.59 -27.10 21.99
CA LEU A 74 -15.08 -27.70 23.25
C LEU A 74 -14.12 -28.79 23.76
N ALA A 75 -13.62 -29.66 22.88
CA ALA A 75 -12.59 -30.63 23.22
C ALA A 75 -11.33 -29.96 23.75
N ARG A 76 -10.84 -28.90 23.07
CA ARG A 76 -9.64 -28.17 23.49
C ARG A 76 -9.81 -27.56 24.89
N VAL A 77 -10.97 -26.99 25.20
CA VAL A 77 -11.28 -26.47 26.53
C VAL A 77 -11.17 -27.58 27.59
N LEU A 78 -11.81 -28.72 27.36
CA LEU A 78 -11.81 -29.85 28.29
C LEU A 78 -10.43 -30.52 28.42
N ASP A 79 -9.65 -30.60 27.33
CA ASP A 79 -8.28 -31.11 27.34
C ASP A 79 -7.33 -30.24 28.19
N ILE A 80 -7.50 -28.91 28.12
CA ILE A 80 -6.72 -27.98 28.93
C ILE A 80 -7.13 -28.09 30.41
N LEU A 81 -8.44 -28.16 30.71
CA LEU A 81 -8.94 -28.29 32.08
C LEU A 81 -8.61 -29.65 32.72
N SER A 82 -8.60 -30.72 31.94
CA SER A 82 -8.18 -32.05 32.37
C SER A 82 -6.67 -32.19 32.58
N GLY A 83 -5.89 -31.20 32.13
CA GLY A 83 -4.43 -31.21 32.18
C GLY A 83 -3.79 -32.14 31.15
N ARG A 84 -4.54 -32.64 30.16
CA ARG A 84 -4.01 -33.41 29.03
C ARG A 84 -3.17 -32.54 28.10
N VAL A 85 -3.52 -31.26 28.01
CA VAL A 85 -2.84 -30.24 27.21
C VAL A 85 -2.43 -29.09 28.11
N ALA A 86 -1.18 -28.64 27.98
CA ALA A 86 -0.72 -27.45 28.67
C ALA A 86 -1.36 -26.18 28.08
N ARG A 87 -1.67 -25.21 28.94
CA ARG A 87 -2.10 -23.88 28.50
C ARG A 87 -1.00 -23.22 27.68
N SER A 88 -1.40 -22.61 26.57
CA SER A 88 -0.52 -21.82 25.69
C SER A 88 -1.23 -20.53 25.31
N GLU A 89 -0.48 -19.43 25.23
CA GLU A 89 -0.98 -18.18 24.65
C GLU A 89 -1.18 -18.31 23.12
N ASP A 90 -0.44 -19.21 22.48
CA ASP A 90 -0.54 -19.57 21.06
C ASP A 90 -1.22 -20.94 20.88
N ASP A 91 -2.46 -21.08 21.33
CA ASP A 91 -3.18 -22.34 21.15
C ASP A 91 -3.47 -22.62 19.67
N SER A 92 -2.90 -23.72 19.17
CA SER A 92 -3.00 -24.09 17.75
C SER A 92 -4.42 -24.36 17.25
N VAL A 93 -5.33 -24.83 18.11
CA VAL A 93 -6.73 -25.10 17.70
C VAL A 93 -7.51 -23.81 17.62
N ALA A 94 -7.41 -22.95 18.63
CA ALA A 94 -8.02 -21.62 18.57
C ALA A 94 -7.47 -20.79 17.39
N ALA A 95 -6.17 -20.87 17.12
CA ALA A 95 -5.55 -20.23 15.97
C ALA A 95 -6.08 -20.79 14.63
N ALA A 96 -6.20 -22.11 14.50
CA ALA A 96 -6.74 -22.74 13.29
C ALA A 96 -8.20 -22.33 13.02
N ILE A 97 -9.03 -22.28 14.07
CA ILE A 97 -10.41 -21.78 13.97
C ILE A 97 -10.41 -20.31 13.55
N GLY A 98 -9.59 -19.46 14.19
CA GLY A 98 -9.47 -18.04 13.86
C GLY A 98 -9.08 -17.80 12.41
N ARG A 99 -8.08 -18.53 11.90
CA ARG A 99 -7.63 -18.45 10.49
C ARG A 99 -8.75 -18.82 9.52
N ARG A 100 -9.37 -19.99 9.71
CA ARG A 100 -10.42 -20.47 8.80
C ARG A 100 -11.63 -19.54 8.76
N ARG A 101 -12.01 -18.97 9.91
CA ARG A 101 -13.15 -18.04 9.99
C ARG A 101 -12.84 -16.67 9.39
N ALA A 102 -11.59 -16.20 9.49
CA ALA A 102 -11.13 -15.03 8.76
C ALA A 102 -11.16 -15.25 7.24
N GLU A 103 -10.70 -16.40 6.75
CA GLU A 103 -10.79 -16.80 5.32
C GLU A 103 -12.24 -16.87 4.80
N GLN A 104 -13.19 -17.20 5.67
CA GLN A 104 -14.61 -17.25 5.33
C GLN A 104 -15.34 -15.90 5.54
N GLY A 105 -14.65 -14.86 6.03
CA GLY A 105 -15.21 -13.53 6.25
C GLY A 105 -16.20 -13.43 7.41
N VAL A 106 -16.15 -14.35 8.38
CA VAL A 106 -17.03 -14.29 9.57
C VAL A 106 -16.52 -13.22 10.53
N PRO A 107 -17.34 -12.23 10.94
CA PRO A 107 -16.88 -11.16 11.82
C PRO A 107 -16.29 -11.69 13.14
N LEU A 108 -15.19 -11.10 13.59
CA LEU A 108 -14.52 -11.50 14.83
C LEU A 108 -15.46 -11.44 16.05
N GLU A 109 -16.37 -10.47 16.10
CA GLU A 109 -17.33 -10.31 17.20
C GLU A 109 -18.29 -11.51 17.31
N VAL A 110 -18.73 -12.04 16.17
CA VAL A 110 -19.56 -13.25 16.07
C VAL A 110 -18.79 -14.46 16.62
N MET A 111 -17.49 -14.55 16.29
CA MET A 111 -16.63 -15.62 16.79
C MET A 111 -16.43 -15.55 18.31
N LEU A 112 -16.15 -14.36 18.85
CA LEU A 112 -15.98 -14.14 20.30
C LEU A 112 -17.27 -14.39 21.09
N ARG A 113 -18.44 -14.09 20.52
CA ARG A 113 -19.73 -14.47 21.11
C ARG A 113 -19.92 -15.99 21.13
N THR A 114 -19.53 -16.66 20.05
CA THR A 114 -19.63 -18.13 19.92
C THR A 114 -18.73 -18.86 20.93
N PHE A 115 -17.50 -18.37 21.14
CA PHE A 115 -16.59 -18.91 22.15
C PHE A 115 -17.15 -18.75 23.57
N ARG A 116 -17.68 -17.56 23.91
CA ARG A 116 -18.33 -17.32 25.20
C ARG A 116 -19.53 -18.25 25.44
N LEU A 117 -20.31 -18.53 24.39
CA LEU A 117 -21.43 -19.46 24.45
C LEU A 117 -20.98 -20.91 24.69
N GLY A 118 -19.94 -21.36 23.97
CA GLY A 118 -19.37 -22.69 24.19
C GLY A 118 -18.75 -22.84 25.58
N GLY A 119 -18.07 -21.80 26.07
CA GLY A 119 -17.57 -21.75 27.45
C GLY A 119 -18.68 -21.89 28.49
N ARG A 120 -19.84 -21.25 28.28
CA ARG A 120 -21.02 -21.42 29.15
C ARG A 120 -21.52 -22.87 29.14
N ILE A 121 -21.61 -23.49 27.98
CA ILE A 121 -22.08 -24.88 27.84
C ILE A 121 -21.14 -25.86 28.56
N VAL A 122 -19.82 -25.67 28.45
CA VAL A 122 -18.85 -26.47 29.20
C VAL A 122 -19.01 -26.25 30.69
N TRP A 123 -19.16 -25.00 31.15
CA TRP A 123 -19.37 -24.69 32.56
C TRP A 123 -20.61 -25.39 33.13
N GLU A 124 -21.74 -25.31 32.43
CA GLU A 124 -22.97 -26.02 32.81
C GLU A 124 -22.74 -27.53 32.91
N ALA A 125 -22.05 -28.14 31.94
CA ALA A 125 -21.74 -29.56 31.95
C ALA A 125 -20.84 -29.99 33.12
N LEU A 126 -19.87 -29.14 33.51
CA LEU A 126 -19.02 -29.39 34.68
C LEU A 126 -19.80 -29.29 35.99
N VAL A 127 -20.72 -28.32 36.10
CA VAL A 127 -21.59 -28.15 37.26
C VAL A 127 -22.55 -29.34 37.42
N ASP A 128 -23.17 -29.79 36.33
CA ASP A 128 -24.04 -30.98 36.32
C ASP A 128 -23.28 -32.24 36.79
N GLN A 129 -22.04 -32.41 36.32
CA GLN A 129 -21.18 -33.51 36.75
C GLN A 129 -20.79 -33.39 38.23
N ALA A 130 -20.43 -32.20 38.69
CA ALA A 130 -20.08 -31.95 40.09
C ALA A 130 -21.25 -32.27 41.04
N HIS A 131 -22.49 -31.96 40.61
CA HIS A 131 -23.70 -32.33 41.34
C HIS A 131 -23.91 -33.86 41.37
N ALA A 132 -23.72 -34.56 40.25
CA ALA A 132 -23.84 -36.01 40.17
C ALA A 132 -22.82 -36.72 41.09
N ASP A 133 -21.58 -36.21 41.11
CA ASP A 133 -20.47 -36.74 41.90
C ASP A 133 -20.48 -36.26 43.37
N ARG A 134 -21.44 -35.41 43.75
CA ARG A 134 -21.59 -34.80 45.10
C ARG A 134 -20.32 -34.08 45.58
N VAL A 135 -19.69 -33.34 44.67
CA VAL A 135 -18.51 -32.51 44.94
C VAL A 135 -18.89 -31.33 45.84
N ASP A 136 -17.97 -30.93 46.73
CA ASP A 136 -18.11 -29.76 47.58
C ASP A 136 -18.25 -28.47 46.74
N PRO A 137 -19.31 -27.64 46.95
CA PRO A 137 -19.48 -26.37 46.25
C PRO A 137 -18.27 -25.44 46.29
N ASP A 138 -17.51 -25.42 47.39
CA ASP A 138 -16.31 -24.57 47.51
C ASP A 138 -15.19 -25.01 46.56
N ALA A 139 -15.10 -26.31 46.26
CA ALA A 139 -14.16 -26.85 45.29
C ALA A 139 -14.59 -26.56 43.83
N VAL A 140 -15.89 -26.40 43.56
CA VAL A 140 -16.41 -26.00 42.24
C VAL A 140 -16.07 -24.53 41.94
N LEU A 141 -15.97 -23.67 42.95
CA LEU A 141 -15.63 -22.26 42.77
C LEU A 141 -14.24 -22.05 42.15
N GLY A 142 -13.24 -22.85 42.56
CA GLY A 142 -11.91 -22.78 41.95
C GLY A 142 -11.86 -23.32 40.51
N ALA A 143 -12.75 -24.25 40.16
CA ALA A 143 -12.92 -24.70 38.78
C ALA A 143 -13.46 -23.56 37.88
N ALA A 144 -14.26 -22.64 38.42
CA ALA A 144 -14.77 -21.47 37.68
C ALA A 144 -13.62 -20.54 37.23
N THR A 145 -12.68 -20.23 38.13
CA THR A 145 -11.50 -19.42 37.80
C THR A 145 -10.67 -20.10 36.71
N ALA A 146 -10.42 -21.40 36.86
CA ALA A 146 -9.72 -22.18 35.83
C ALA A 146 -10.47 -22.15 34.50
N MET A 147 -11.80 -22.27 34.49
CA MET A 147 -12.62 -22.21 33.28
C MET A 147 -12.47 -20.87 32.55
N TRP A 148 -12.64 -19.75 33.26
CA TRP A 148 -12.53 -18.42 32.66
C TRP A 148 -11.15 -18.16 32.06
N THR A 149 -10.08 -18.53 32.76
CA THR A 149 -8.72 -18.40 32.23
C THR A 149 -8.48 -19.24 30.97
N VAL A 150 -9.16 -20.40 30.80
CA VAL A 150 -9.08 -21.17 29.53
C VAL A 150 -9.80 -20.41 28.41
N ILE A 151 -11.03 -19.96 28.66
CA ILE A 151 -11.83 -19.25 27.65
C ILE A 151 -11.11 -17.99 27.19
N ASP A 152 -10.56 -17.20 28.10
CA ASP A 152 -9.84 -15.96 27.80
C ASP A 152 -8.59 -16.25 26.96
N GLY A 153 -7.80 -17.27 27.34
CA GLY A 153 -6.62 -17.69 26.59
C GLY A 153 -6.94 -18.12 25.15
N LEU A 154 -7.96 -18.98 24.98
CA LEU A 154 -8.38 -19.44 23.65
C LEU A 154 -9.02 -18.30 22.82
N SER A 155 -9.77 -17.39 23.45
CA SER A 155 -10.36 -16.22 22.78
C SER A 155 -9.28 -15.24 22.31
N SER A 156 -8.23 -15.07 23.12
CA SER A 156 -7.04 -14.27 22.77
C SER A 156 -6.30 -14.89 21.57
N ALA A 157 -6.00 -16.19 21.64
CA ALA A 157 -5.32 -16.92 20.55
C ALA A 157 -6.10 -16.85 19.22
N LEU A 158 -7.43 -17.04 19.27
CA LEU A 158 -8.31 -16.88 18.11
C LEU A 158 -8.25 -15.45 17.56
N SER A 159 -8.37 -14.44 18.42
CA SER A 159 -8.38 -13.03 17.99
C SER A 159 -7.08 -12.62 17.30
N THR A 160 -5.95 -13.04 17.87
CA THR A 160 -4.61 -12.79 17.30
C THR A 160 -4.48 -13.46 15.94
N SER A 161 -4.82 -14.74 15.83
CA SER A 161 -4.73 -15.46 14.56
C SER A 161 -5.69 -14.92 13.51
N TYR A 162 -6.91 -14.53 13.89
CA TYR A 162 -7.89 -13.91 13.00
C TYR A 162 -7.34 -12.61 12.39
N ARG A 163 -6.88 -11.69 13.24
CA ARG A 163 -6.35 -10.38 12.80
C ARG A 163 -5.10 -10.53 11.94
N ASN A 164 -4.21 -11.47 12.29
CA ASN A 164 -3.03 -11.76 11.48
C ASN A 164 -3.43 -12.28 10.10
N THR A 165 -4.42 -13.18 10.03
CA THR A 165 -4.92 -13.73 8.76
C THR A 165 -5.58 -12.64 7.90
N GLU A 166 -6.37 -11.75 8.50
CA GLU A 166 -6.98 -10.61 7.80
C GLU A 166 -5.90 -9.65 7.24
N LEU A 167 -4.87 -9.35 8.03
CA LEU A 167 -3.73 -8.55 7.57
C LEU A 167 -2.92 -9.25 6.47
N GLU A 168 -2.73 -10.56 6.56
CA GLU A 168 -2.07 -11.37 5.53
C GLU A 168 -2.85 -11.36 4.21
N GLN A 169 -4.18 -11.48 4.25
CA GLN A 169 -5.03 -11.37 3.06
C GLN A 169 -4.94 -9.99 2.41
N LEU A 170 -5.06 -8.92 3.19
CA LEU A 170 -4.92 -7.55 2.69
C LEU A 170 -3.54 -7.31 2.04
N ARG A 171 -2.47 -7.84 2.66
CA ARG A 171 -1.12 -7.76 2.09
C ARG A 171 -0.98 -8.58 0.81
N SER A 172 -1.56 -9.77 0.76
CA SER A 172 -1.53 -10.64 -0.41
C SER A 172 -2.27 -10.00 -1.59
N ASP A 173 -3.42 -9.39 -1.34
CA ASP A 173 -4.19 -8.64 -2.34
C ASP A 173 -3.41 -7.44 -2.85
N ASP A 174 -2.76 -6.66 -1.97
CA ASP A 174 -1.92 -5.53 -2.37
C ASP A 174 -0.70 -5.99 -3.19
N GLN A 175 -0.02 -7.07 -2.78
CA GLN A 175 1.10 -7.66 -3.52
C GLN A 175 0.67 -8.16 -4.90
N ARG A 176 -0.51 -8.78 -4.98
CA ARG A 176 -1.06 -9.27 -6.24
C ARG A 176 -1.40 -8.12 -7.19
N ARG A 177 -2.03 -7.06 -6.68
CA ARG A 177 -2.29 -5.83 -7.44
C ARG A 177 -1.00 -5.17 -7.91
N HIS A 178 0.00 -5.08 -7.04
CA HIS A 178 1.33 -4.55 -7.39
C HIS A 178 1.96 -5.33 -8.54
N ALA A 179 1.97 -6.66 -8.47
CA ALA A 179 2.52 -7.53 -9.51
C ALA A 179 1.79 -7.34 -10.86
N LEU A 180 0.47 -7.18 -10.84
CA LEU A 180 -0.30 -6.89 -12.05
C LEU A 180 0.06 -5.53 -12.67
N VAL A 181 0.25 -4.49 -11.87
CA VAL A 181 0.68 -3.18 -12.35
C VAL A 181 2.11 -3.27 -12.92
N GLU A 182 3.04 -3.94 -12.25
CA GLU A 182 4.40 -4.13 -12.78
C GLU A 182 4.41 -4.85 -14.14
N ASP A 183 3.61 -5.91 -14.27
CA ASP A 183 3.44 -6.62 -15.55
C ASP A 183 2.82 -5.72 -16.64
N LEU A 184 1.86 -4.85 -16.29
CA LEU A 184 1.29 -3.86 -17.22
C LEU A 184 2.35 -2.86 -17.69
N LEU A 185 3.15 -2.32 -16.77
CA LEU A 185 4.23 -1.40 -17.06
C LEU A 185 5.33 -2.07 -17.91
N GLY A 186 5.55 -3.37 -17.71
CA GLY A 186 6.42 -4.21 -18.53
C GLY A 186 5.86 -4.57 -19.92
N GLY A 187 4.66 -4.10 -20.28
CA GLY A 187 4.05 -4.30 -21.59
C GLY A 187 3.36 -5.65 -21.78
N ARG A 188 3.11 -6.41 -20.70
CA ARG A 188 2.48 -7.74 -20.75
C ARG A 188 1.02 -7.71 -21.24
N ALA A 189 0.36 -6.56 -21.17
CA ALA A 189 -1.00 -6.36 -21.71
C ALA A 189 -1.13 -6.44 -23.24
N ARG A 190 -0.03 -6.66 -23.98
CA ARG A 190 -0.12 -7.12 -25.38
C ARG A 190 -0.72 -8.52 -25.50
N ASP A 191 -0.62 -9.34 -24.43
CA ASP A 191 -1.41 -10.56 -24.29
C ASP A 191 -2.85 -10.21 -23.85
N THR A 192 -3.80 -10.47 -24.74
CA THR A 192 -5.23 -10.19 -24.51
C THR A 192 -5.81 -10.92 -23.30
N ALA A 193 -5.38 -12.15 -23.01
CA ALA A 193 -5.89 -12.93 -21.88
C ALA A 193 -5.36 -12.40 -20.54
N PHE A 194 -4.11 -11.92 -20.54
CA PHE A 194 -3.59 -11.17 -19.41
C PHE A 194 -4.35 -9.85 -19.23
N ALA A 195 -4.48 -9.05 -20.29
CA ALA A 195 -5.16 -7.75 -20.23
C ALA A 195 -6.59 -7.83 -19.69
N GLN A 196 -7.38 -8.82 -20.12
CA GLN A 196 -8.75 -9.03 -19.63
C GLN A 196 -8.83 -9.38 -18.14
N ARG A 197 -7.94 -10.27 -17.67
CA ARG A 197 -7.89 -10.65 -16.25
C ARG A 197 -7.47 -9.47 -15.38
N THR A 198 -6.42 -8.78 -15.79
CA THR A 198 -5.89 -7.62 -15.08
C THR A 198 -6.89 -6.46 -15.04
N ALA A 199 -7.56 -6.18 -16.15
CA ALA A 199 -8.64 -5.19 -16.23
C ALA A 199 -9.74 -5.45 -15.18
N LYS A 200 -10.21 -6.70 -15.08
CA LYS A 200 -11.22 -7.09 -14.10
C LYS A 200 -10.72 -6.93 -12.66
N GLU A 201 -9.50 -7.34 -12.38
CA GLU A 201 -8.95 -7.32 -11.03
C GLU A 201 -8.60 -5.91 -10.53
N LEU A 202 -8.17 -5.04 -11.44
CA LEU A 202 -7.84 -3.65 -11.15
C LEU A 202 -9.04 -2.69 -11.29
N ASP A 203 -10.21 -3.19 -11.72
CA ASP A 203 -11.38 -2.40 -12.12
C ASP A 203 -11.03 -1.29 -13.12
N LEU A 204 -10.32 -1.68 -14.18
CA LEU A 204 -9.93 -0.80 -15.29
C LEU A 204 -10.52 -1.34 -16.60
N PRO A 205 -10.91 -0.48 -17.56
CA PRO A 205 -11.31 -0.96 -18.88
C PRO A 205 -10.13 -1.61 -19.64
N THR A 206 -10.38 -2.58 -20.51
CA THR A 206 -9.28 -3.17 -21.31
C THR A 206 -8.77 -2.22 -22.41
N SER A 207 -9.66 -1.35 -22.90
CA SER A 207 -9.46 -0.47 -24.04
C SER A 207 -10.01 0.92 -23.74
N GLY A 208 -9.52 1.93 -24.44
CA GLY A 208 -9.95 3.32 -24.27
C GLY A 208 -8.76 4.25 -24.04
N PRO A 209 -8.99 5.55 -23.88
CA PRO A 209 -7.93 6.51 -23.60
C PRO A 209 -7.40 6.33 -22.16
N TYR A 210 -6.08 6.24 -22.03
CA TYR A 210 -5.36 6.17 -20.77
C TYR A 210 -4.35 7.29 -20.65
N LEU A 211 -4.14 7.75 -19.42
CA LEU A 211 -3.04 8.61 -19.05
C LEU A 211 -2.17 7.88 -18.02
N VAL A 212 -0.86 7.90 -18.19
CA VAL A 212 0.08 7.40 -17.18
C VAL A 212 0.77 8.58 -16.51
N VAL A 213 0.81 8.57 -15.18
CA VAL A 213 1.36 9.64 -14.35
C VAL A 213 2.48 9.05 -13.50
N VAL A 214 3.60 9.76 -13.39
CA VAL A 214 4.74 9.37 -12.56
C VAL A 214 5.11 10.57 -11.69
N ALA A 215 4.99 10.39 -10.38
CA ALA A 215 5.42 11.37 -9.39
C ALA A 215 6.73 10.90 -8.74
N GLU A 216 7.68 11.82 -8.54
CA GLU A 216 8.92 11.49 -7.82
C GLU A 216 8.69 11.34 -6.32
N MET A 217 9.58 10.62 -5.64
CA MET A 217 9.73 10.68 -4.20
C MET A 217 10.51 11.95 -3.81
N THR A 218 9.94 12.76 -2.95
CA THR A 218 10.57 13.97 -2.40
C THR A 218 11.56 13.61 -1.28
N ALA A 219 12.43 14.55 -0.92
CA ALA A 219 13.51 14.33 0.05
C ALA A 219 13.02 13.95 1.46
N ASP A 220 11.75 14.23 1.80
CA ASP A 220 11.11 13.84 3.05
C ASP A 220 10.57 12.39 3.04
N GLY A 221 10.82 11.63 1.96
CA GLY A 221 10.38 10.24 1.79
C GLY A 221 8.92 10.10 1.35
N SER A 222 8.24 11.21 1.05
CA SER A 222 6.88 11.19 0.52
C SER A 222 6.84 11.31 -0.99
N PHE A 223 5.67 11.13 -1.61
CA PHE A 223 5.53 11.33 -3.05
C PHE A 223 5.06 12.75 -3.39
N ALA A 224 5.55 13.27 -4.52
CA ALA A 224 5.25 14.58 -5.08
C ALA A 224 3.77 14.79 -5.49
N LEU A 225 2.92 13.78 -5.31
CA LEU A 225 1.50 13.81 -5.58
C LEU A 225 0.76 13.08 -4.45
N ARG A 226 -0.24 13.74 -3.85
CA ARG A 226 -1.03 13.18 -2.74
C ARG A 226 -2.52 13.48 -2.89
N GLY A 227 -3.38 12.54 -2.51
CA GLY A 227 -4.85 12.70 -2.61
C GLY A 227 -5.42 12.49 -4.02
N GLN A 228 -4.58 12.05 -4.95
CA GLN A 228 -4.91 11.83 -6.36
C GLN A 228 -6.03 10.83 -6.58
N GLN A 229 -6.07 9.73 -5.80
CA GLN A 229 -7.16 8.76 -5.89
C GLN A 229 -8.51 9.42 -5.58
N ALA A 230 -8.58 10.14 -4.46
CA ALA A 230 -9.83 10.79 -4.03
C ALA A 230 -10.29 11.88 -5.01
N ALA A 231 -9.36 12.69 -5.53
CA ALA A 231 -9.68 13.75 -6.47
C ALA A 231 -10.19 13.22 -7.82
N LEU A 232 -9.58 12.15 -8.35
CA LEU A 232 -10.05 11.52 -9.59
C LEU A 232 -11.37 10.77 -9.37
N SER A 233 -11.53 10.05 -8.25
CA SER A 233 -12.79 9.39 -7.90
C SER A 233 -13.96 10.38 -7.77
N ALA A 234 -13.73 11.58 -7.22
CA ALA A 234 -14.76 12.63 -7.15
C ALA A 234 -15.24 13.10 -8.53
N LEU A 235 -14.41 12.94 -9.57
CA LEU A 235 -14.75 13.20 -10.97
C LEU A 235 -15.24 11.95 -11.72
N HIS A 236 -15.42 10.83 -11.01
CA HIS A 236 -15.75 9.54 -11.60
C HIS A 236 -14.71 9.08 -12.65
N ILE A 237 -13.43 9.38 -12.40
CA ILE A 237 -12.30 8.92 -13.21
C ILE A 237 -11.64 7.75 -12.48
N ARG A 238 -11.67 6.56 -13.08
CA ARG A 238 -11.03 5.37 -12.50
C ARG A 238 -9.52 5.48 -12.61
N SER A 239 -8.85 5.21 -11.50
CA SER A 239 -7.38 5.17 -11.47
C SER A 239 -6.84 4.16 -10.48
N VAL A 240 -5.65 3.66 -10.77
CA VAL A 240 -4.87 2.76 -9.92
C VAL A 240 -3.49 3.36 -9.74
N TRP A 241 -3.00 3.35 -8.50
CA TRP A 241 -1.71 3.94 -8.16
C TRP A 241 -0.84 2.94 -7.43
N GLN A 242 0.45 2.91 -7.80
CA GLN A 242 1.40 1.96 -7.28
C GLN A 242 2.75 2.62 -7.02
N VAL A 243 3.36 2.27 -5.90
CA VAL A 243 4.74 2.64 -5.60
C VAL A 243 5.69 1.74 -6.37
N ARG A 244 6.67 2.35 -7.04
CA ARG A 244 7.70 1.66 -7.81
C ARG A 244 9.05 2.32 -7.58
N ALA A 245 9.91 1.67 -6.80
CA ALA A 245 11.20 2.20 -6.35
C ALA A 245 11.05 3.61 -5.73
N ASP A 246 11.62 4.63 -6.35
CA ASP A 246 11.61 6.04 -5.95
C ASP A 246 10.51 6.87 -6.67
N THR A 247 9.56 6.19 -7.29
CA THR A 247 8.45 6.82 -8.02
C THR A 247 7.09 6.28 -7.59
N PHE A 248 6.06 7.07 -7.87
CA PHE A 248 4.67 6.71 -7.67
C PHE A 248 3.92 6.84 -8.98
N VAL A 249 3.48 5.70 -9.49
CA VAL A 249 2.94 5.54 -10.84
C VAL A 249 1.42 5.42 -10.77
N GLY A 250 0.71 6.21 -11.57
CA GLY A 250 -0.74 6.19 -11.72
C GLY A 250 -1.16 5.77 -13.11
N LEU A 251 -2.09 4.82 -13.19
CA LEU A 251 -2.83 4.47 -14.39
C LEU A 251 -4.20 5.13 -14.30
N VAL A 252 -4.49 6.06 -15.20
CA VAL A 252 -5.75 6.84 -15.20
C VAL A 252 -6.55 6.47 -16.45
N ALA A 253 -7.68 5.81 -16.26
CA ALA A 253 -8.61 5.51 -17.35
C ALA A 253 -9.49 6.74 -17.60
N LEU A 254 -9.26 7.42 -18.73
CA LEU A 254 -10.00 8.65 -19.05
C LEU A 254 -11.44 8.35 -19.49
N GLU A 255 -11.66 7.20 -20.14
CA GLU A 255 -12.98 6.78 -20.63
C GLU A 255 -13.64 7.85 -21.53
N GLN A 256 -14.60 8.61 -20.99
CA GLN A 256 -15.30 9.70 -21.69
C GLN A 256 -14.77 11.09 -21.32
N HIS A 257 -13.86 11.18 -20.35
CA HIS A 257 -13.31 12.43 -19.85
C HIS A 257 -12.13 12.91 -20.71
N GLU A 258 -11.98 14.22 -20.80
CA GLU A 258 -10.83 14.84 -21.46
C GLU A 258 -9.56 14.76 -20.60
N GLU A 259 -8.39 14.65 -21.24
CA GLU A 259 -7.09 14.68 -20.57
C GLU A 259 -6.93 15.93 -19.68
N ALA A 260 -7.39 17.09 -20.18
CA ALA A 260 -7.29 18.36 -19.47
C ALA A 260 -8.00 18.33 -18.10
N THR A 261 -9.13 17.62 -18.00
CA THR A 261 -9.89 17.47 -16.75
C THR A 261 -9.09 16.70 -15.71
N ALA A 262 -8.54 15.55 -16.08
CA ALA A 262 -7.71 14.74 -15.20
C ALA A 262 -6.45 15.51 -14.76
N LEU A 263 -5.74 16.12 -15.71
CA LEU A 263 -4.53 16.89 -15.41
C LEU A 263 -4.80 18.11 -14.55
N SER A 264 -5.92 18.82 -14.75
CA SER A 264 -6.31 19.96 -13.92
C SER A 264 -6.53 19.55 -12.46
N ALA A 265 -7.22 18.42 -12.24
CA ALA A 265 -7.43 17.89 -10.90
C ALA A 265 -6.10 17.50 -10.22
N LEU A 266 -5.21 16.82 -10.96
CA LEU A 266 -3.92 16.41 -10.43
C LEU A 266 -2.99 17.59 -10.14
N ARG A 267 -2.99 18.64 -10.97
CA ARG A 267 -2.15 19.85 -10.78
C ARG A 267 -2.34 20.51 -9.40
N GLN A 268 -3.56 20.49 -8.84
CA GLN A 268 -3.83 21.07 -7.53
C GLN A 268 -3.15 20.33 -6.36
N LEU A 269 -2.75 19.08 -6.62
CA LEU A 269 -2.22 18.15 -5.62
C LEU A 269 -0.70 18.00 -5.67
N VAL A 270 -0.05 18.64 -6.64
CA VAL A 270 1.39 18.56 -6.87
C VAL A 270 2.16 19.23 -5.72
N ARG A 271 3.21 18.57 -5.26
CA ARG A 271 4.14 19.01 -4.20
C ARG A 271 5.62 18.90 -4.61
N GLY A 272 5.89 18.38 -5.80
CA GLY A 272 7.23 18.22 -6.39
C GLY A 272 7.09 17.98 -7.88
N ARG A 273 7.98 17.20 -8.49
CA ARG A 273 7.94 16.93 -9.93
C ARG A 273 6.99 15.78 -10.25
N VAL A 274 6.12 16.00 -11.23
CA VAL A 274 5.21 14.99 -11.76
C VAL A 274 5.26 15.01 -13.28
N GLY A 275 5.52 13.86 -13.89
CA GLY A 275 5.45 13.64 -15.33
C GLY A 275 4.16 12.93 -15.73
N ALA A 276 3.56 13.33 -16.83
CA ALA A 276 2.40 12.68 -17.41
C ALA A 276 2.67 12.32 -18.88
N SER A 277 2.25 11.13 -19.28
CA SER A 277 2.31 10.70 -20.68
C SER A 277 1.35 11.53 -21.54
N PRO A 278 1.49 11.50 -22.88
CA PRO A 278 0.35 11.75 -23.76
C PRO A 278 -0.72 10.68 -23.55
N VAL A 279 -1.93 10.90 -24.08
CA VAL A 279 -2.97 9.86 -24.06
C VAL A 279 -2.52 8.63 -24.86
N VAL A 280 -2.54 7.46 -24.22
CA VAL A 280 -2.26 6.16 -24.82
C VAL A 280 -3.53 5.32 -24.95
N ARG A 281 -3.51 4.29 -25.82
CA ARG A 281 -4.70 3.50 -26.18
C ARG A 281 -4.71 2.14 -25.50
N GLY A 282 -5.56 2.02 -24.49
CA GLY A 282 -5.84 0.79 -23.75
C GLY A 282 -4.67 0.31 -22.91
N LEU A 283 -4.89 -0.81 -22.22
CA LEU A 283 -3.87 -1.38 -21.33
C LEU A 283 -2.60 -1.82 -22.07
N ALA A 284 -2.69 -2.18 -23.35
CA ALA A 284 -1.55 -2.64 -24.14
C ALA A 284 -0.46 -1.56 -24.35
N GLU A 285 -0.84 -0.27 -24.30
CA GLU A 285 0.09 0.85 -24.45
C GLU A 285 0.50 1.49 -23.12
N VAL A 286 0.00 1.01 -21.97
CA VAL A 286 0.36 1.55 -20.64
C VAL A 286 1.86 1.50 -20.37
N GLY A 287 2.56 0.43 -20.77
CA GLY A 287 4.01 0.36 -20.64
C GLY A 287 4.74 1.48 -21.41
N VAL A 288 4.29 1.77 -22.63
CA VAL A 288 4.80 2.90 -23.43
C VAL A 288 4.45 4.22 -22.76
N GLY A 289 3.21 4.37 -22.27
CA GLY A 289 2.78 5.55 -21.51
C GLY A 289 3.67 5.81 -20.28
N HIS A 290 4.07 4.76 -19.57
CA HIS A 290 4.98 4.88 -18.44
C HIS A 290 6.36 5.40 -18.85
N GLU A 291 6.98 4.85 -19.90
CA GLU A 291 8.26 5.36 -20.41
C GLU A 291 8.16 6.84 -20.82
N LEU A 292 7.04 7.23 -21.44
CA LEU A 292 6.77 8.61 -21.83
C LEU A 292 6.57 9.54 -20.62
N ALA A 293 5.89 9.08 -19.57
CA ALA A 293 5.69 9.83 -18.33
C ALA A 293 7.01 9.99 -17.54
N VAL A 294 7.86 8.96 -17.50
CA VAL A 294 9.22 9.06 -16.93
C VAL A 294 10.06 10.07 -17.73
N THR A 295 9.95 10.05 -19.06
CA THR A 295 10.62 11.04 -19.92
C THR A 295 10.13 12.46 -19.60
N ALA A 296 8.81 12.63 -19.42
CA ALA A 296 8.21 13.93 -19.07
C ALA A 296 8.74 14.44 -17.74
N LEU A 297 8.82 13.56 -16.74
CA LEU A 297 9.41 13.87 -15.44
C LEU A 297 10.86 14.36 -15.61
N GLY A 298 11.65 13.68 -16.45
CA GLY A 298 13.03 14.04 -16.78
C GLY A 298 13.19 15.42 -17.45
N THR A 299 12.15 15.96 -18.07
CA THR A 299 12.18 17.33 -18.63
C THR A 299 11.97 18.42 -17.59
N SER A 300 11.45 18.07 -16.40
CA SER A 300 11.22 19.01 -15.32
C SER A 300 12.51 19.25 -14.51
N PRO A 301 12.86 20.49 -14.17
CA PRO A 301 14.04 20.83 -13.36
C PRO A 301 13.99 20.21 -11.96
N ARG A 302 15.14 19.91 -11.35
CA ARG A 302 15.17 19.40 -9.96
C ARG A 302 14.62 20.44 -8.99
N GLY A 303 13.77 20.00 -8.05
CA GLY A 303 13.14 20.89 -7.06
C GLY A 303 11.96 21.71 -7.60
N ALA A 304 11.59 21.57 -8.87
CA ALA A 304 10.37 22.18 -9.40
C ALA A 304 9.11 21.56 -8.76
N VAL A 305 8.06 22.36 -8.63
CA VAL A 305 6.73 21.93 -8.20
C VAL A 305 5.78 22.10 -9.37
N GLU A 306 5.75 21.11 -10.25
CA GLU A 306 4.97 21.16 -11.48
C GLU A 306 4.53 19.77 -11.95
N LEU A 307 3.43 19.76 -12.70
CA LEU A 307 3.02 18.63 -13.52
C LEU A 307 3.30 18.96 -14.97
N VAL A 308 4.15 18.15 -15.60
CA VAL A 308 4.53 18.26 -17.00
C VAL A 308 3.85 17.17 -17.82
N SER A 309 3.07 17.55 -18.83
CA SER A 309 2.59 16.60 -19.86
C SER A 309 3.62 16.54 -20.99
N LEU A 310 4.05 15.34 -21.35
CA LEU A 310 5.01 15.15 -22.45
C LEU A 310 4.51 15.73 -23.77
N GLY A 311 3.18 15.74 -23.98
CA GLY A 311 2.57 16.32 -25.18
C GLY A 311 2.91 17.80 -25.41
N GLN A 312 3.41 18.49 -24.39
CA GLN A 312 3.81 19.89 -24.42
C GLN A 312 5.35 20.09 -24.36
N ARG A 313 6.13 19.01 -24.31
CA ARG A 313 7.59 19.03 -24.07
C ARG A 313 8.39 18.09 -24.99
N TYR A 314 7.89 17.76 -26.18
CA TYR A 314 8.60 16.86 -27.11
C TYR A 314 10.04 17.30 -27.44
N PRO A 315 10.36 18.60 -27.65
CA PRO A 315 11.74 19.01 -27.88
C PRO A 315 12.68 18.66 -26.72
N GLU A 316 12.27 18.97 -25.48
CA GLU A 316 13.03 18.63 -24.28
C GLU A 316 13.11 17.12 -24.06
N ALA A 317 12.03 16.39 -24.34
CA ALA A 317 12.00 14.93 -24.24
C ALA A 317 13.05 14.26 -25.13
N LEU A 318 13.23 14.76 -26.37
CA LEU A 318 14.28 14.27 -27.27
C LEU A 318 15.68 14.53 -26.73
N LEU A 319 15.88 15.65 -26.02
CA LEU A 319 17.15 15.96 -25.37
C LEU A 319 17.42 15.05 -24.17
N VAL A 320 16.40 14.76 -23.34
CA VAL A 320 16.48 13.81 -22.21
C VAL A 320 16.85 12.40 -22.70
N GLN A 321 16.25 11.97 -23.80
CA GLN A 321 16.45 10.62 -24.36
C GLN A 321 17.81 10.46 -25.06
N SER A 322 18.52 11.55 -25.36
CA SER A 322 19.81 11.51 -26.08
C SER A 322 20.79 12.54 -25.52
N PRO A 323 21.26 12.38 -24.27
CA PRO A 323 22.09 13.37 -23.60
C PRO A 323 23.42 13.63 -24.35
N ASP A 324 24.01 12.61 -24.97
CA ASP A 324 25.25 12.76 -25.75
C ASP A 324 25.05 13.64 -26.99
N LEU A 325 23.91 13.50 -27.67
CA LEU A 325 23.56 14.35 -28.82
C LEU A 325 23.21 15.77 -28.36
N ALA A 326 22.48 15.91 -27.25
CA ALA A 326 22.21 17.21 -26.64
C ALA A 326 23.51 17.95 -26.26
N GLN A 327 24.49 17.23 -25.72
CA GLN A 327 25.78 17.79 -25.36
C GLN A 327 26.59 18.21 -26.59
N ARG A 328 26.63 17.38 -27.65
CA ARG A 328 27.26 17.74 -28.93
C ARG A 328 26.61 18.97 -29.57
N LEU A 329 25.27 19.03 -29.54
CA LEU A 329 24.53 20.18 -30.06
C LEU A 329 24.89 21.46 -29.29
N LEU A 330 24.95 21.39 -27.97
CA LEU A 330 25.39 22.48 -27.09
C LEU A 330 26.80 22.95 -27.41
N ASP A 331 27.76 22.03 -27.50
CA ASP A 331 29.16 22.37 -27.75
C ASP A 331 29.35 23.00 -29.13
N GLU A 332 28.65 22.47 -30.14
CA GLU A 332 28.72 22.97 -31.51
C GLU A 332 28.08 24.37 -31.66
N HIS A 333 26.97 24.64 -30.97
CA HIS A 333 26.18 25.86 -31.20
C HIS A 333 26.37 26.94 -30.13
N LEU A 334 26.74 26.57 -28.90
CA LEU A 334 26.88 27.50 -27.78
C LEU A 334 28.23 27.37 -27.06
N GLY A 335 29.06 26.36 -27.35
CA GLY A 335 30.33 26.11 -26.64
C GLY A 335 31.26 27.32 -26.58
N ALA A 336 31.43 28.04 -27.69
CA ALA A 336 32.25 29.25 -27.75
C ALA A 336 31.68 30.41 -26.90
N VAL A 337 30.35 30.51 -26.79
CA VAL A 337 29.68 31.50 -25.93
C VAL A 337 29.80 31.11 -24.47
N LEU A 338 29.68 29.82 -24.14
CA LEU A 338 29.80 29.28 -22.78
C LEU A 338 31.21 29.42 -22.20
N ALA A 339 32.24 29.49 -23.06
CA ALA A 339 33.64 29.72 -22.67
C ALA A 339 33.97 31.18 -22.28
N LEU A 340 33.04 32.12 -22.47
CA LEU A 340 33.24 33.52 -22.10
C LEU A 340 33.16 33.75 -20.58
N GLN A 341 33.60 34.94 -20.16
CA GLN A 341 33.41 35.39 -18.78
C GLN A 341 31.91 35.44 -18.41
N PRO A 342 31.51 35.09 -17.17
CA PRO A 342 30.09 34.90 -16.81
C PRO A 342 29.18 36.06 -17.21
N LYS A 343 29.60 37.30 -16.94
CA LYS A 343 28.81 38.49 -17.27
C LYS A 343 28.56 38.66 -18.78
N GLU A 344 29.56 38.37 -19.62
CA GLU A 344 29.40 38.46 -21.08
C GLU A 344 28.58 37.28 -21.59
N ARG A 345 28.87 36.06 -21.12
CA ARG A 345 28.13 34.84 -21.44
C ARG A 345 26.64 35.01 -21.17
N ASP A 346 26.26 35.38 -19.94
CA ASP A 346 24.87 35.46 -19.52
C ASP A 346 24.11 36.53 -20.32
N MET A 347 24.73 37.68 -20.56
CA MET A 347 24.16 38.75 -21.39
C MET A 347 23.92 38.31 -22.84
N LEU A 348 24.84 37.55 -23.44
CA LEU A 348 24.69 37.06 -24.81
C LEU A 348 23.62 35.96 -24.90
N LEU A 349 23.58 35.03 -23.93
CA LEU A 349 22.56 33.99 -23.87
C LEU A 349 21.15 34.57 -23.65
N GLU A 350 21.01 35.56 -22.76
CA GLU A 350 19.76 36.28 -22.54
C GLU A 350 19.28 36.97 -23.82
N THR A 351 20.23 37.60 -24.55
CA THR A 351 19.91 38.25 -25.83
C THR A 351 19.47 37.24 -26.90
N LEU A 352 20.13 36.08 -26.96
CA LEU A 352 19.76 35.01 -27.90
C LEU A 352 18.39 34.42 -27.58
N SER A 353 18.09 34.14 -26.30
CA SER A 353 16.80 33.61 -25.87
C SER A 353 15.67 34.59 -26.19
N ALA A 354 15.83 35.86 -25.80
CA ALA A 354 14.83 36.89 -26.11
C ALA A 354 14.62 37.08 -27.61
N TRP A 355 15.68 37.00 -28.42
CA TRP A 355 15.56 37.09 -29.87
C TRP A 355 14.81 35.90 -30.48
N LEU A 356 15.07 34.67 -30.04
CA LEU A 356 14.37 33.47 -30.52
C LEU A 356 12.89 33.44 -30.09
N GLU A 357 12.62 33.83 -28.83
CA GLU A 357 11.26 33.90 -28.28
C GLU A 357 10.40 34.97 -28.97
N GLU A 358 11.02 36.04 -29.46
CA GLU A 358 10.37 37.10 -30.24
C GLU A 358 10.38 36.83 -31.76
N ASN A 359 10.37 35.56 -32.17
CA ASN A 359 10.37 35.13 -33.57
C ASN A 359 11.50 35.76 -34.41
N CYS A 360 12.70 35.84 -33.84
CA CYS A 360 13.87 36.47 -34.46
C CYS A 360 13.71 37.99 -34.72
N SER A 361 12.79 38.68 -34.03
CA SER A 361 12.64 40.14 -34.14
C SER A 361 13.62 40.88 -33.24
N THR A 362 14.60 41.55 -33.87
CA THR A 362 15.54 42.42 -33.12
C THR A 362 14.88 43.61 -32.45
N ALA A 363 13.77 44.11 -33.02
CA ALA A 363 13.03 45.24 -32.45
C ALA A 363 12.28 44.82 -31.18
N ASN A 364 11.56 43.70 -31.22
CA ASN A 364 10.82 43.22 -30.05
C ASN A 364 11.76 42.73 -28.94
N ALA A 365 12.84 42.03 -29.31
CA ALA A 365 13.85 41.62 -28.35
C ALA A 365 14.48 42.82 -27.64
N ALA A 366 14.70 43.94 -28.33
CA ALA A 366 15.22 45.16 -27.73
C ALA A 366 14.25 45.78 -26.71
N VAL A 367 12.95 45.77 -27.01
CA VAL A 367 11.89 46.20 -26.08
C VAL A 367 11.90 45.32 -24.82
N ARG A 368 11.91 43.99 -25.00
CA ARG A 368 11.93 43.02 -23.89
C ARG A 368 13.18 43.12 -23.02
N LEU A 369 14.34 43.38 -23.63
CA LEU A 369 15.63 43.53 -22.93
C LEU A 369 15.87 44.96 -22.43
N HIS A 370 14.90 45.87 -22.60
CA HIS A 370 15.00 47.29 -22.23
C HIS A 370 16.28 47.97 -22.75
N CYS A 371 16.66 47.70 -24.00
CA CYS A 371 17.84 48.28 -24.63
C CYS A 371 17.56 48.77 -26.05
N HIS A 372 18.52 49.47 -26.66
CA HIS A 372 18.37 49.94 -28.04
C HIS A 372 18.52 48.78 -29.04
N ARG A 373 17.77 48.82 -30.16
CA ARG A 373 17.84 47.79 -31.23
C ARG A 373 19.26 47.51 -31.72
N ASN A 374 20.09 48.55 -31.84
CA ASN A 374 21.50 48.41 -32.23
C ASN A 374 22.32 47.58 -31.21
N THR A 375 21.98 47.64 -29.93
CA THR A 375 22.64 46.84 -28.89
C THR A 375 22.34 45.35 -29.10
N VAL A 376 21.08 45.00 -29.40
CA VAL A 376 20.70 43.62 -29.73
C VAL A 376 21.42 43.15 -30.99
N LEU A 377 21.44 43.97 -32.05
CA LEU A 377 22.17 43.65 -33.29
C LEU A 377 23.67 43.42 -33.05
N ASN A 378 24.31 44.27 -32.26
CA ASN A 378 25.73 44.12 -31.92
C ASN A 378 26.00 42.83 -31.14
N ARG A 379 25.13 42.49 -30.18
CA ARG A 379 25.24 41.24 -29.41
C ARG A 379 24.99 40.00 -30.28
N LEU A 380 23.99 40.02 -31.16
CA LEU A 380 23.74 38.93 -32.12
C LEU A 380 24.89 38.78 -33.12
N HIS A 381 25.48 39.88 -33.58
CA HIS A 381 26.68 39.84 -34.42
C HIS A 381 27.87 39.22 -33.67
N ARG A 382 28.08 39.61 -32.40
CA ARG A 382 29.09 39.00 -31.54
C ARG A 382 28.89 37.48 -31.39
N ILE A 383 27.65 37.04 -31.16
CA ILE A 383 27.30 35.61 -31.07
C ILE A 383 27.61 34.89 -32.39
N THR A 384 27.22 35.49 -33.53
CA THR A 384 27.51 34.95 -34.88
C THR A 384 29.01 34.76 -35.09
N THR A 385 29.83 35.75 -34.69
CA THR A 385 31.30 35.70 -34.81
C THR A 385 31.91 34.62 -33.92
N LEU A 386 31.37 34.39 -32.71
CA LEU A 386 31.86 33.37 -31.80
C LEU A 386 31.51 31.95 -32.27
N ILE A 387 30.30 31.74 -32.77
CA ILE A 387 29.83 30.44 -33.27
C ILE A 387 30.42 30.13 -34.65
N GLY A 388 30.75 31.17 -35.43
CA GLY A 388 31.30 31.03 -36.79
C GLY A 388 30.28 30.56 -37.82
N ARG A 389 28.98 30.70 -37.52
CA ARG A 389 27.86 30.25 -38.38
C ARG A 389 26.70 31.25 -38.35
N PRO A 390 25.88 31.33 -39.41
CA PRO A 390 24.73 32.23 -39.45
C PRO A 390 23.66 31.83 -38.42
N LEU A 391 23.10 32.80 -37.71
CA LEU A 391 21.99 32.60 -36.76
C LEU A 391 20.62 32.52 -37.43
N HIS A 392 20.52 32.94 -38.70
CA HIS A 392 19.26 33.00 -39.44
C HIS A 392 19.06 31.73 -40.27
N GLY A 393 17.79 31.40 -40.52
CA GLY A 393 17.38 30.22 -41.26
C GLY A 393 16.73 29.19 -40.34
N ARG A 394 15.91 28.32 -40.95
CA ARG A 394 15.13 27.32 -40.21
C ARG A 394 16.01 26.39 -39.38
N ASP A 395 17.11 25.90 -39.96
CA ASP A 395 17.98 24.93 -39.32
C ASP A 395 18.71 25.53 -38.11
N SER A 396 19.25 26.76 -38.26
CA SER A 396 19.87 27.50 -37.17
C SER A 396 18.87 27.82 -36.05
N TYR A 397 17.64 28.19 -36.41
CA TYR A 397 16.58 28.46 -35.42
C TYR A 397 16.31 27.23 -34.56
N VAL A 398 16.07 26.07 -35.18
CA VAL A 398 15.80 24.82 -34.46
C VAL A 398 16.99 24.40 -33.61
N ALA A 399 18.20 24.41 -34.17
CA ALA A 399 19.41 23.99 -33.48
C ALA A 399 19.72 24.89 -32.27
N LEU A 400 19.64 26.22 -32.41
CA LEU A 400 19.87 27.17 -31.32
C LEU A 400 18.79 27.08 -30.24
N SER A 401 17.53 26.86 -30.63
CA SER A 401 16.42 26.70 -29.67
C SER A 401 16.60 25.43 -28.83
N LEU A 402 16.95 24.31 -29.47
CA LEU A 402 17.26 23.05 -28.79
C LEU A 402 18.52 23.17 -27.93
N ALA A 403 19.57 23.85 -28.41
CA ALA A 403 20.78 24.09 -27.62
C ALA A 403 20.47 24.92 -26.36
N LEU A 404 19.66 25.99 -26.45
CA LEU A 404 19.26 26.75 -25.27
C LEU A 404 18.39 25.92 -24.30
N SER A 405 17.50 25.07 -24.80
CA SER A 405 16.73 24.16 -23.95
C SER A 405 17.62 23.15 -23.24
N ALA A 406 18.59 22.56 -23.95
CA ALA A 406 19.58 21.65 -23.36
C ALA A 406 20.42 22.36 -22.28
N LEU A 407 20.77 23.64 -22.49
CA LEU A 407 21.53 24.43 -21.53
C LEU A 407 20.73 24.65 -20.24
N ARG A 408 19.45 25.04 -20.35
CA ARG A 408 18.55 25.26 -19.20
C ARG A 408 18.43 24.00 -18.34
N MET A 409 18.19 22.87 -18.99
CA MET A 409 18.10 21.57 -18.32
C MET A 409 19.39 21.17 -17.60
N ARG A 410 20.56 21.60 -18.09
CA ARG A 410 21.86 21.36 -17.42
C ARG A 410 22.13 22.30 -16.26
N SER A 411 21.72 23.57 -16.36
CA SER A 411 21.94 24.55 -15.28
C SER A 411 21.13 24.26 -14.02
N GLU A 412 20.13 23.38 -14.13
CA GLU A 412 19.19 23.03 -13.08
C GLU A 412 19.34 21.57 -12.58
N GLY A 413 20.34 20.85 -13.08
CA GLY A 413 20.67 19.46 -12.71
C GLY A 413 21.87 19.37 -11.78
#